data_AF-A0A015KH16-F1
#
_entry.id   AF-A0A015KH16-F1
#
_cell.length_a   1.000
_cell.length_b   1.000
_cell.length_c   1.000
_cell.angle_alpha   90.00
_cell.angle_beta   90.00
_cell.angle_gamma   90.00
#
_symmetry.space_group_name_H-M   'P 1'
#
loop_
_entity.id
_entity.type
_entity.pdbx_description
1 polymer ?
#
loop_
_entity_poly.entity_id
_entity_poly.type
_entity_poly.pdbx_seq_one_letter_code
_entity_poly.pdbx_strand_id
1 'polypeptide(L)'
;MDASNQIAQTVWSKGDYIARCIRKWGDHFIKTGELLIHHQGKHTKLESLLNNEDFKEECQAWLRQQKPESRTPGNLKVYIEGMVFPKLTGHIKKDTISEKTCQNYMYLWGYKYDERKKGVYYDGHERPDVMKYRKEWLKRMFEYQRLMKDFDGDMMDIVSESQLKPGDKELVQITHDECHFYANDGQQRIWMRDDEDILRSKH
;
A
#
# COMPACT_ATOMS: atom_id res chain seq x y z
N MET A 1 45.31 32.75 21.51
CA MET A 1 44.32 31.64 21.39
C MET A 1 43.00 31.97 22.10
N ASP A 2 43.03 32.70 23.21
CA ASP A 2 41.83 33.02 24.00
C ASP A 2 40.77 33.82 23.27
N ALA A 3 41.14 34.80 22.43
CA ALA A 3 40.18 35.59 21.67
C ALA A 3 39.25 34.72 20.79
N SER A 4 39.80 33.71 20.11
CA SER A 4 38.99 32.80 19.29
C SER A 4 38.09 31.87 20.12
N ASN A 5 38.51 31.49 21.33
CA ASN A 5 37.71 30.66 22.24
C ASN A 5 36.57 31.48 22.84
N GLN A 6 36.84 32.73 23.23
CA GLN A 6 35.86 33.65 23.75
C GLN A 6 34.79 33.98 22.69
N ILE A 7 35.20 34.30 21.46
CA ILE A 7 34.25 34.56 20.35
C ILE A 7 33.41 33.31 20.03
N ALA A 8 34.02 32.12 19.98
CA ALA A 8 33.29 30.87 19.75
C ALA A 8 32.20 30.63 20.80
N GLN A 9 32.50 30.91 22.06
CA GLN A 9 31.57 30.76 23.18
C GLN A 9 30.50 31.87 23.20
N THR A 10 30.87 33.13 22.96
CA THR A 10 29.95 34.27 23.04
C THR A 10 28.99 34.35 21.86
N VAL A 11 29.45 34.07 20.63
CA VAL A 11 28.64 34.25 19.41
C VAL A 11 27.92 32.97 19.00
N TRP A 12 28.56 31.80 19.16
CA TRP A 12 28.00 30.52 18.73
C TRP A 12 27.62 29.58 19.88
N SER A 13 27.95 29.92 21.14
CA SER A 13 27.78 29.02 22.29
C SER A 13 28.44 27.65 22.07
N LYS A 14 29.55 27.62 21.33
CA LYS A 14 30.31 26.40 21.03
C LYS A 14 31.74 26.51 21.54
N GLY A 15 32.33 25.36 21.86
CA GLY A 15 33.69 25.26 22.39
C GLY A 15 34.80 25.21 21.33
N ASP A 16 35.93 24.59 21.71
CA ASP A 16 37.22 24.64 21.00
C ASP A 16 37.17 24.28 19.50
N TYR A 17 36.24 23.43 19.06
CA TYR A 17 36.06 23.11 17.65
C TYR A 17 35.80 24.35 16.78
N ILE A 18 34.88 25.23 17.19
CA ILE A 18 34.59 26.45 16.45
C ILE A 18 35.75 27.44 16.55
N ALA A 19 36.42 27.50 17.69
CA ALA A 19 37.61 28.34 17.83
C ALA A 19 38.73 27.91 16.87
N ARG A 20 38.94 26.61 16.66
CA ARG A 20 39.85 26.08 15.63
C ARG A 20 39.40 26.46 14.22
N CYS A 21 38.10 26.37 13.91
CA CYS A 21 37.56 26.81 12.63
C CYS A 21 37.78 28.32 12.39
N ILE A 22 37.52 29.17 13.39
CA ILE A 22 37.74 30.63 13.32
C ILE A 22 39.21 30.94 13.04
N ARG A 23 40.14 30.28 13.74
CA ARG A 23 41.58 30.43 13.49
C ARG A 23 41.92 30.04 12.05
N LYS A 24 41.43 28.89 11.59
CA LYS A 24 41.64 28.42 10.21
C LYS A 24 41.07 29.38 9.17
N TRP A 25 39.89 29.95 9.41
CA TRP A 25 39.28 30.94 8.52
C TRP A 25 40.05 32.25 8.50
N GLY A 26 40.49 32.73 9.67
CA GLY A 26 41.33 33.92 9.79
C GLY A 26 42.67 33.76 9.08
N ASP A 27 43.37 32.65 9.30
CA ASP A 27 44.66 32.37 8.66
C ASP A 27 44.53 32.28 7.13
N HIS A 28 43.42 31.72 6.62
CA HIS A 28 43.15 31.68 5.19
C HIS A 28 42.93 33.10 4.64
N PHE A 29 42.07 33.88 5.30
CA PHE A 29 41.76 35.25 4.89
C PHE A 29 43.00 36.14 4.87
N ILE A 30 43.89 36.02 5.87
CA ILE A 30 45.15 36.78 5.90
C ILE A 30 46.05 36.42 4.71
N LYS A 31 46.04 35.17 4.26
CA LYS A 31 46.90 34.69 3.17
C LYS A 31 46.36 34.99 1.78
N THR A 32 45.04 34.88 1.58
CA THR A 32 44.42 34.96 0.26
C THR A 32 43.61 36.24 0.03
N GLY A 33 43.23 36.95 1.10
CA GLY A 33 42.29 38.08 1.05
C GLY A 33 40.84 37.67 0.85
N GLU A 34 40.55 36.37 0.82
CA GLU A 34 39.23 35.83 0.49
C GLU A 34 38.65 35.00 1.65
N LEU A 35 37.32 35.00 1.77
CA LEU A 35 36.63 34.15 2.73
C LEU A 35 36.61 32.70 2.24
N LEU A 36 36.82 31.74 3.15
CA LEU A 36 36.76 30.32 2.86
C LEU A 36 35.36 29.93 2.37
N ILE A 37 35.24 29.57 1.09
CA ILE A 37 33.99 29.11 0.49
C ILE A 37 33.66 27.74 1.08
N HIS A 38 32.52 27.66 1.76
CA HIS A 38 32.01 26.41 2.28
C HIS A 38 31.35 25.60 1.16
N HIS A 39 31.82 24.36 0.95
CA HIS A 39 31.30 23.47 -0.10
C HIS A 39 30.24 22.48 0.41
N GLN A 40 29.75 22.57 1.66
CA GLN A 40 28.61 21.73 2.07
C GLN A 40 27.40 22.02 1.16
N GLY A 41 26.72 20.95 0.74
CA GLY A 41 25.58 21.04 -0.18
C GLY A 41 25.97 21.11 -1.67
N LYS A 42 27.25 21.28 -2.01
CA LYS A 42 27.74 21.14 -3.39
C LYS A 42 28.07 19.67 -3.69
N HIS A 43 27.06 18.79 -3.60
CA HIS A 43 27.18 17.49 -4.24
C HIS A 43 27.25 17.71 -5.75
N THR A 44 28.09 16.95 -6.45
CA THR A 44 28.04 16.89 -7.92
C THR A 44 26.59 16.62 -8.29
N LYS A 45 25.96 17.58 -9.00
CA LYS A 45 24.65 17.38 -9.60
C LYS A 45 24.82 16.38 -10.74
N LEU A 46 25.13 15.13 -10.40
CA LEU A 46 24.83 14.02 -11.29
C LEU A 46 23.31 14.06 -11.39
N GLU A 47 22.80 14.42 -12.56
CA GLU A 47 21.38 14.30 -12.86
C GLU A 47 20.98 12.90 -12.44
N SER A 48 20.09 12.82 -11.44
CA SER A 48 19.57 11.54 -11.00
C SER A 48 18.89 10.92 -12.21
N LEU A 49 19.10 9.62 -12.43
CA LEU A 49 18.36 8.80 -13.40
C LEU A 49 16.85 9.06 -13.35
N LEU A 50 16.36 9.41 -12.16
CA LEU A 50 14.96 9.72 -11.89
C LEU A 50 14.46 11.03 -12.53
N ASN A 51 15.34 11.97 -12.84
CA ASN A 51 15.00 13.21 -13.55
C ASN A 51 14.96 13.01 -15.07
N ASN A 52 15.41 11.87 -15.58
CA ASN A 52 15.29 11.55 -16.99
C ASN A 52 13.84 11.09 -17.25
N GLU A 53 13.11 11.90 -18.02
CA GLU A 53 11.70 11.64 -18.34
C GLU A 53 11.53 10.34 -19.12
N ASP A 54 12.39 10.06 -20.11
CA ASP A 54 12.35 8.82 -20.90
C ASP A 54 12.54 7.58 -20.02
N PHE A 55 13.48 7.63 -19.08
CA PHE A 55 13.72 6.55 -18.11
C PHE A 55 12.49 6.29 -17.24
N LYS A 56 11.88 7.37 -16.72
CA LYS A 56 10.67 7.30 -15.90
C LYS A 56 9.51 6.72 -16.71
N GLU A 57 9.29 7.20 -17.93
CA GLU A 57 8.19 6.74 -18.78
C GLU A 57 8.34 5.27 -19.16
N GLU A 58 9.55 4.81 -19.52
CA GLU A 58 9.80 3.41 -19.85
C GLU A 58 9.52 2.49 -18.63
N CYS A 59 10.00 2.86 -17.44
CA CYS A 59 9.75 2.09 -16.23
C CYS A 59 8.25 2.07 -15.85
N GLN A 60 7.57 3.20 -15.94
CA GLN A 60 6.14 3.27 -15.65
C GLN A 60 5.30 2.49 -16.67
N ALA A 61 5.66 2.54 -17.96
CA ALA A 61 5.00 1.76 -19.01
C ALA A 61 5.10 0.26 -18.74
N TRP A 62 6.30 -0.22 -18.37
CA TRP A 62 6.50 -1.61 -18.00
C TRP A 62 5.69 -2.01 -16.75
N LEU A 63 5.70 -1.18 -15.70
CA LEU A 63 4.92 -1.43 -14.47
C LEU A 63 3.41 -1.54 -14.76
N ARG A 64 2.87 -0.70 -15.63
CA ARG A 64 1.44 -0.74 -16.03
C ARG A 64 1.07 -2.04 -16.74
N GLN A 65 1.99 -2.62 -17.53
CA GLN A 65 1.78 -3.89 -18.22
C GLN A 65 1.84 -5.10 -17.28
N GLN A 66 2.49 -4.98 -16.11
CA GLN A 66 2.59 -6.07 -15.16
C GLN A 66 1.28 -6.26 -14.39
N LYS A 67 1.02 -7.53 -14.02
CA LYS A 67 0.00 -7.87 -13.02
C LYS A 67 0.32 -7.14 -11.70
N PRO A 68 -0.69 -6.64 -10.97
CA PRO A 68 -0.47 -5.93 -9.71
C PRO A 68 0.40 -6.68 -8.69
N GLU A 69 0.22 -8.00 -8.61
CA GLU A 69 0.99 -8.90 -7.73
C GLU A 69 2.48 -9.01 -8.11
N SER A 70 2.83 -8.66 -9.36
CA SER A 70 4.19 -8.75 -9.91
C SER A 70 4.93 -7.41 -9.93
N ARG A 71 4.28 -6.31 -9.55
CA ARG A 71 4.87 -4.95 -9.52
C ARG A 71 5.80 -4.73 -8.32
N THR A 72 6.75 -5.63 -8.08
CA THR A 72 7.66 -5.53 -6.93
C THR A 72 8.89 -4.67 -7.28
N PRO A 73 9.50 -3.98 -6.29
CA PRO A 73 10.78 -3.31 -6.48
C PRO A 73 11.89 -4.23 -7.01
N GLY A 74 11.88 -5.50 -6.58
CA GLY A 74 12.80 -6.52 -7.07
C GLY A 74 12.61 -6.83 -8.56
N ASN A 75 11.37 -6.99 -9.02
CA ASN A 75 11.10 -7.21 -10.45
C ASN A 75 11.43 -5.97 -11.28
N LEU A 76 11.13 -4.77 -10.76
CA LEU A 76 11.52 -3.50 -11.39
C LEU A 76 13.03 -3.38 -11.52
N LYS A 77 13.80 -3.78 -10.50
CA LYS A 77 15.26 -3.82 -10.55
C LYS A 77 15.75 -4.70 -11.70
N VAL A 78 15.25 -5.94 -11.79
CA VAL A 78 15.66 -6.89 -12.85
C VAL A 78 15.36 -6.31 -14.24
N TYR A 79 14.21 -5.67 -14.40
CA TYR A 79 13.86 -5.00 -15.65
C TYR A 79 14.80 -3.83 -15.98
N ILE A 80 15.10 -2.98 -15.00
CA ILE A 80 15.99 -1.83 -15.20
C ILE A 80 17.40 -2.27 -15.61
N GLU A 81 17.97 -3.23 -14.88
CA GLU A 81 19.33 -3.73 -15.14
C GLU A 81 19.43 -4.48 -16.48
N GLY A 82 18.41 -5.27 -16.82
CA GLY A 82 18.43 -6.10 -18.03
C GLY A 82 17.98 -5.41 -19.32
N MET A 83 17.08 -4.42 -19.24
CA MET A 83 16.45 -3.81 -20.42
C MET A 83 16.69 -2.31 -20.53
N VAL A 84 16.61 -1.57 -19.43
CA VAL A 84 16.60 -0.09 -19.48
C VAL A 84 18.02 0.47 -19.53
N PHE A 85 18.93 -0.01 -18.69
CA PHE A 85 20.34 0.42 -18.70
C PHE A 85 21.05 0.14 -20.03
N PRO A 86 20.88 -1.03 -20.68
CA PRO A 86 21.48 -1.27 -21.99
C PRO A 86 20.96 -0.33 -23.09
N LYS A 87 19.68 0.07 -23.04
CA LYS A 87 19.07 0.96 -24.06
C LYS A 87 19.49 2.42 -23.94
N LEU A 88 19.68 2.92 -22.72
CA LEU A 88 20.07 4.31 -22.42
C LEU A 88 21.59 4.55 -22.52
N THR A 89 22.27 3.76 -23.35
CA THR A 89 23.73 3.63 -23.42
C THR A 89 24.41 4.98 -23.70
N GLY A 90 25.22 5.44 -22.74
CA GLY A 90 26.05 6.65 -22.85
C GLY A 90 25.97 7.59 -21.64
N HIS A 91 24.81 7.66 -20.98
CA HIS A 91 24.58 8.60 -19.86
C HIS A 91 24.77 7.98 -18.47
N ILE A 92 24.75 6.65 -18.36
CA ILE A 92 24.72 5.94 -17.08
C ILE A 92 25.96 5.06 -16.96
N LYS A 93 26.86 5.40 -16.02
CA LYS A 93 28.07 4.60 -15.71
C LYS A 93 27.81 3.42 -14.77
N LYS A 94 26.56 3.22 -14.36
CA LYS A 94 26.13 2.18 -13.41
C LYS A 94 25.36 1.10 -14.16
N ASP A 95 25.78 -0.13 -13.96
CA ASP A 95 25.16 -1.37 -14.45
C ASP A 95 24.13 -1.94 -13.46
N THR A 96 24.14 -1.45 -12.23
CA THR A 96 23.40 -2.01 -11.10
C THR A 96 22.66 -0.95 -10.31
N ILE A 97 21.49 -1.32 -9.80
CA ILE A 97 20.63 -0.49 -8.96
C ILE A 97 20.19 -1.28 -7.72
N SER A 98 20.16 -0.62 -6.57
CA SER A 98 19.65 -1.27 -5.37
C SER A 98 18.13 -1.38 -5.44
N GLU A 99 17.59 -2.44 -4.86
CA GLU A 99 16.14 -2.59 -4.72
C GLU A 99 15.54 -1.42 -3.91
N LYS A 100 16.29 -0.89 -2.94
CA LYS A 100 15.89 0.29 -2.17
C LYS A 100 15.72 1.53 -3.04
N THR A 101 16.58 1.72 -4.03
CA THR A 101 16.44 2.81 -4.99
C THR A 101 15.18 2.62 -5.85
N CYS A 102 14.93 1.39 -6.33
CA CYS A 102 13.70 1.07 -7.07
C CYS A 102 12.44 1.33 -6.21
N GLN A 103 12.48 0.97 -4.93
CA GLN A 103 11.41 1.26 -3.98
C GLN A 103 11.15 2.76 -3.86
N ASN A 104 12.21 3.57 -3.70
CA ASN A 104 12.09 5.02 -3.63
C ASN A 104 11.52 5.62 -4.93
N TYR A 105 11.89 5.06 -6.09
CA TYR A 105 11.36 5.48 -7.38
C TYR A 105 9.87 5.21 -7.48
N MET A 106 9.43 4.01 -7.08
CA MET A 106 8.03 3.65 -7.02
C MET A 106 7.21 4.62 -6.16
N TYR A 107 7.70 4.97 -4.96
CA TYR A 107 7.05 5.97 -4.12
C TYR A 107 6.94 7.34 -4.81
N LEU A 108 8.01 7.82 -5.45
CA LEU A 108 7.97 9.10 -6.15
C LEU A 108 7.03 9.08 -7.38
N TRP A 109 6.85 7.91 -7.98
CA TRP A 109 5.95 7.68 -9.10
C TRP A 109 4.49 7.46 -8.68
N GLY A 110 4.18 7.60 -7.39
CA GLY A 110 2.81 7.47 -6.86
C GLY A 110 2.36 6.04 -6.59
N TYR A 111 3.30 5.09 -6.46
CA TYR A 111 3.00 3.74 -6.00
C TYR A 111 3.19 3.63 -4.49
N LYS A 112 2.31 2.88 -3.83
CA LYS A 112 2.39 2.53 -2.41
C LYS A 112 2.27 1.04 -2.21
N TYR A 113 2.87 0.56 -1.12
CA TYR A 113 2.74 -0.82 -0.69
C TYR A 113 1.63 -0.94 0.35
N ASP A 114 0.44 -1.31 -0.09
CA ASP A 114 -0.77 -1.28 0.72
C ASP A 114 -1.53 -2.60 0.66
N GLU A 115 -2.45 -2.79 1.61
CA GLU A 115 -3.39 -3.90 1.60
C GLU A 115 -4.42 -3.73 0.50
N ARG A 116 -4.68 -4.83 -0.21
CA ARG A 116 -5.74 -4.88 -1.21
C ARG A 116 -7.09 -4.86 -0.51
N LYS A 117 -7.72 -3.69 -0.48
CA LYS A 117 -9.06 -3.53 0.12
C LYS A 117 -10.10 -4.19 -0.77
N LYS A 118 -11.07 -4.86 -0.15
CA LYS A 118 -12.26 -5.34 -0.86
C LYS A 118 -13.06 -4.12 -1.27
N GLY A 119 -13.36 -3.98 -2.57
CA GLY A 119 -14.30 -2.97 -3.04
C GLY A 119 -15.71 -3.21 -2.47
N VAL A 120 -16.56 -2.18 -2.55
CA VAL A 120 -17.95 -2.27 -2.11
C VAL A 120 -18.70 -3.25 -3.03
N TYR A 121 -19.21 -4.35 -2.45
CA TYR A 121 -20.05 -5.30 -3.17
C TYR A 121 -21.52 -4.93 -2.96
N TYR A 122 -22.20 -4.54 -4.04
CA TYR A 122 -23.64 -4.33 -4.02
C TYR A 122 -24.31 -5.69 -4.22
N ASP A 123 -24.65 -6.33 -3.11
CA ASP A 123 -25.49 -7.51 -3.14
C ASP A 123 -26.89 -7.08 -3.62
N GLY A 124 -27.42 -7.70 -4.67
CA GLY A 124 -28.64 -7.27 -5.38
C GLY A 124 -29.94 -7.38 -4.57
N HIS A 125 -29.81 -7.46 -3.25
CA HIS A 125 -30.85 -7.58 -2.25
C HIS A 125 -31.90 -6.46 -2.33
N GLU A 126 -31.47 -5.23 -2.64
CA GLU A 126 -32.33 -4.05 -2.70
C GLU A 126 -33.12 -3.95 -4.01
N ARG A 127 -32.90 -4.85 -4.97
CA ARG A 127 -33.64 -4.81 -6.23
C ARG A 127 -35.15 -5.00 -5.98
N PRO A 128 -36.02 -4.22 -6.64
CA PRO A 128 -37.47 -4.26 -6.37
C PRO A 128 -38.11 -5.65 -6.53
N ASP A 129 -37.63 -6.44 -7.49
CA ASP A 129 -38.06 -7.82 -7.73
C ASP A 129 -37.66 -8.75 -6.58
N VAL A 130 -36.42 -8.65 -6.09
CA VAL A 130 -35.92 -9.42 -4.94
C VAL A 130 -36.67 -9.06 -3.67
N MET A 131 -36.91 -7.78 -3.42
CA MET A 131 -37.70 -7.32 -2.28
C MET A 131 -39.14 -7.83 -2.33
N LYS A 132 -39.77 -7.81 -3.51
CA LYS A 132 -41.13 -8.33 -3.70
C LYS A 132 -41.18 -9.82 -3.39
N TYR A 133 -40.27 -10.60 -3.95
CA TYR A 133 -40.17 -12.04 -3.69
C TYR A 133 -39.95 -12.34 -2.20
N ARG A 134 -39.04 -11.61 -1.53
CA ARG A 134 -38.79 -11.76 -0.09
C ARG A 134 -40.03 -11.49 0.75
N LYS A 135 -40.82 -10.47 0.43
CA LYS A 135 -42.09 -10.17 1.13
C LYS A 135 -43.10 -11.32 0.98
N GLU A 136 -43.26 -11.85 -0.24
CA GLU A 136 -44.15 -12.98 -0.50
C GLU A 136 -43.66 -14.28 0.17
N TRP A 137 -42.36 -14.49 0.20
CA TRP A 137 -41.74 -15.61 0.91
C TRP A 137 -41.95 -15.53 2.42
N LEU A 138 -41.72 -14.36 3.04
CA LEU A 138 -41.95 -14.15 4.47
C LEU A 138 -43.38 -14.45 4.87
N LYS A 139 -44.36 -14.02 4.07
CA LYS A 139 -45.78 -14.32 4.33
C LYS A 139 -46.03 -15.83 4.39
N ARG A 140 -45.50 -16.59 3.44
CA ARG A 140 -45.62 -18.07 3.42
C ARG A 140 -44.92 -18.71 4.62
N MET A 141 -43.74 -18.21 4.98
CA MET A 141 -42.99 -18.75 6.11
C MET A 141 -43.68 -18.52 7.45
N PHE A 142 -44.33 -17.38 7.68
CA PHE A 142 -45.12 -17.17 8.90
C PHE A 142 -46.31 -18.14 9.00
N GLU A 143 -46.93 -18.50 7.88
CA GLU A 143 -48.00 -19.52 7.87
C GLU A 143 -47.45 -20.91 8.23
N TYR A 144 -46.26 -21.25 7.74
CA TYR A 144 -45.60 -22.52 8.04
C TYR A 144 -45.04 -22.58 9.46
N GLN A 145 -44.52 -21.47 9.99
CA GLN A 145 -43.93 -21.40 11.33
C GLN A 145 -44.92 -21.87 12.41
N ARG A 146 -46.22 -21.62 12.23
CA ARG A 146 -47.27 -22.11 13.15
C ARG A 146 -47.32 -23.64 13.26
N LEU A 147 -46.82 -24.36 12.26
CA LEU A 147 -46.76 -25.83 12.18
C LEU A 147 -45.36 -26.37 12.47
N MET A 148 -44.40 -25.51 12.82
CA MET A 148 -43.00 -25.82 13.07
C MET A 148 -42.69 -25.64 14.56
N LYS A 149 -41.63 -26.27 15.03
CA LYS A 149 -41.06 -26.02 16.36
C LYS A 149 -39.92 -25.01 16.23
N ASP A 150 -39.90 -24.03 17.12
CA ASP A 150 -38.75 -23.16 17.26
C ASP A 150 -37.79 -23.76 18.29
N PHE A 151 -36.51 -23.79 17.94
CA PHE A 151 -35.42 -24.28 18.79
C PHE A 151 -34.46 -23.12 19.09
N ASP A 152 -33.93 -23.05 20.30
CA ASP A 152 -32.93 -22.04 20.70
C ASP A 152 -31.81 -22.64 21.55
N GLY A 153 -30.67 -21.96 21.57
CA GLY A 153 -29.48 -22.35 22.32
C GLY A 153 -28.69 -23.51 21.70
N ASP A 154 -27.47 -23.72 22.22
CA ASP A 154 -26.54 -24.75 21.73
C ASP A 154 -27.07 -26.19 21.90
N MET A 155 -27.99 -26.38 22.84
CA MET A 155 -28.65 -27.66 23.13
C MET A 155 -29.92 -27.89 22.29
N MET A 156 -30.34 -26.90 21.49
CA MET A 156 -31.55 -26.91 20.66
C MET A 156 -32.81 -27.19 21.50
N ASP A 157 -32.98 -26.43 22.58
CA ASP A 157 -34.16 -26.55 23.44
C ASP A 157 -35.39 -25.98 22.71
N ILE A 158 -36.55 -26.64 22.86
CA ILE A 158 -37.80 -26.20 22.23
C ILE A 158 -38.29 -24.93 22.93
N VAL A 159 -38.34 -23.82 22.20
CA VAL A 159 -38.81 -22.52 22.70
C VAL A 159 -40.28 -22.28 22.39
N SER A 160 -40.79 -22.83 21.30
CA SER A 160 -42.22 -22.76 20.97
C SER A 160 -42.74 -24.10 20.45
N GLU A 161 -43.88 -24.54 20.98
CA GLU A 161 -44.58 -25.72 20.48
C GLU A 161 -45.46 -25.37 19.28
N SER A 162 -45.49 -26.25 18.29
CA SER A 162 -46.32 -26.11 17.09
C SER A 162 -47.82 -26.10 17.43
N GLN A 163 -48.58 -25.16 16.88
CA GLN A 163 -50.03 -25.06 17.09
C GLN A 163 -50.82 -25.92 16.08
N LEU A 164 -50.67 -27.23 16.20
CA LEU A 164 -51.31 -28.22 15.33
C LEU A 164 -52.79 -28.41 15.68
N LYS A 165 -53.68 -28.31 14.68
CA LYS A 165 -55.08 -28.74 14.80
C LYS A 165 -55.20 -30.23 14.49
N PRO A 166 -56.31 -30.90 14.88
CA PRO A 166 -56.53 -32.30 14.52
C PRO A 166 -56.50 -32.50 12.99
N GLY A 167 -55.52 -33.27 12.51
CA GLY A 167 -55.29 -33.52 11.09
C GLY A 167 -54.10 -32.76 10.48
N ASP A 168 -53.54 -31.76 11.18
CA ASP A 168 -52.33 -31.06 10.76
C ASP A 168 -51.09 -31.95 10.96
N LYS A 169 -50.10 -31.82 10.06
CA LYS A 169 -48.79 -32.46 10.18
C LYS A 169 -47.75 -31.43 10.57
N GLU A 170 -46.84 -31.83 11.46
CA GLU A 170 -45.67 -31.04 11.81
C GLU A 170 -44.78 -30.85 10.58
N LEU A 171 -44.29 -29.62 10.38
CA LEU A 171 -43.35 -29.27 9.33
C LEU A 171 -41.94 -29.11 9.91
N VAL A 172 -40.94 -29.62 9.20
CA VAL A 172 -39.52 -29.46 9.56
C VAL A 172 -38.83 -28.66 8.45
N GLN A 173 -38.20 -27.54 8.82
CA GLN A 173 -37.37 -26.79 7.88
C GLN A 173 -36.08 -27.55 7.63
N ILE A 174 -35.79 -27.86 6.38
CA ILE A 174 -34.48 -28.34 5.98
C ILE A 174 -33.84 -27.22 5.16
N THR A 175 -32.79 -26.62 5.69
CA THR A 175 -31.99 -25.60 5.01
C THR A 175 -30.62 -26.18 4.68
N HIS A 176 -30.13 -25.88 3.48
CA HIS A 176 -28.76 -26.17 3.09
C HIS A 176 -28.13 -24.86 2.62
N ASP A 177 -26.90 -24.59 3.07
CA ASP A 177 -26.10 -23.49 2.56
C ASP A 177 -24.82 -24.06 1.96
N GLU A 178 -24.48 -23.66 0.74
CA GLU A 178 -23.27 -24.10 0.07
C GLU A 178 -22.08 -23.28 0.55
N CYS A 179 -21.26 -23.85 1.42
CA CYS A 179 -20.01 -23.21 1.83
C CYS A 179 -18.87 -23.59 0.87
N HIS A 180 -18.16 -22.57 0.38
CA HIS A 180 -16.93 -22.73 -0.39
C HIS A 180 -15.73 -22.42 0.51
N PHE A 181 -14.85 -23.41 0.72
CA PHE A 181 -13.61 -23.23 1.47
C PHE A 181 -12.47 -22.89 0.51
N TYR A 182 -11.83 -21.75 0.72
CA TYR A 182 -10.68 -21.28 -0.07
C TYR A 182 -9.39 -21.40 0.74
N ALA A 183 -8.29 -21.76 0.09
CA ALA A 183 -6.95 -21.80 0.71
C ALA A 183 -6.43 -20.40 1.10
N ASN A 184 -7.01 -19.33 0.53
CA ASN A 184 -6.64 -17.93 0.77
C ASN A 184 -5.16 -17.59 0.46
N ASP A 185 -4.54 -18.30 -0.49
CA ASP A 185 -3.12 -18.16 -0.87
C ASP A 185 -2.76 -16.86 -1.63
N GLY A 186 -3.74 -15.99 -1.87
CA GLY A 186 -3.52 -14.74 -2.59
C GLY A 186 -2.74 -13.70 -1.77
N GLN A 187 -1.86 -12.95 -2.43
CA GLN A 187 -1.13 -11.84 -1.80
C GLN A 187 -2.09 -10.78 -1.24
N GLN A 188 -1.99 -10.52 0.07
CA GLN A 188 -2.82 -9.52 0.75
C GLN A 188 -2.32 -8.10 0.52
N ARG A 189 -1.00 -7.93 0.35
CA ARG A 189 -0.35 -6.63 0.15
C ARG A 189 0.37 -6.62 -1.18
N ILE A 190 0.14 -5.56 -1.95
CA ILE A 190 0.68 -5.39 -3.29
C ILE A 190 1.06 -3.92 -3.51
N TRP A 191 1.87 -3.68 -4.55
CA TRP A 191 2.22 -2.32 -4.96
C TRP A 191 1.14 -1.78 -5.90
N MET A 192 0.45 -0.74 -5.47
CA MET A 192 -0.69 -0.15 -6.19
C MET A 192 -0.47 1.34 -6.35
N ARG A 193 -1.02 1.93 -7.41
CA ARG A 193 -1.09 3.39 -7.52
C ARG A 193 -2.26 3.91 -6.69
N ASP A 194 -2.17 5.16 -6.26
CA ASP A 194 -3.24 5.80 -5.47
C ASP A 194 -4.59 5.87 -6.19
N ASP A 195 -4.58 5.85 -7.52
CA ASP A 195 -5.75 5.91 -8.40
C ASP A 195 -6.28 4.53 -8.84
N GLU A 196 -5.70 3.42 -8.36
CA GLU A 196 -6.07 2.07 -8.77
C GLU A 196 -6.85 1.30 -7.69
N ASP A 197 -8.12 0.98 -7.95
CA ASP A 197 -8.91 0.04 -7.16
C ASP A 197 -8.80 -1.37 -7.74
N ILE A 198 -7.96 -2.21 -7.12
CA ILE A 198 -7.64 -3.54 -7.63
C ILE A 198 -8.49 -4.59 -6.90
N LEU A 199 -9.61 -4.97 -7.49
CA LEU A 199 -10.51 -5.99 -6.93
C LEU A 199 -9.84 -7.37 -6.90
N ARG A 200 -9.89 -8.06 -5.75
CA ARG A 200 -9.40 -9.43 -5.60
C ARG A 200 -10.30 -10.41 -6.35
N SER A 201 -9.70 -11.22 -7.22
CA SER A 201 -10.38 -12.39 -7.81
C SER A 201 -10.90 -13.28 -6.70
N LYS A 202 -12.12 -13.79 -6.87
CA LYS A 202 -12.74 -14.78 -5.97
C LYS A 202 -12.41 -16.23 -6.36
N HIS A 203 -11.57 -16.41 -7.38
CA HIS A 203 -11.11 -17.71 -7.89
C HIS A 203 -9.65 -17.95 -7.56
#